data_AF-A0ABD3KVV9-F1
#
_entry.id   AF-A0ABD3KVV9-F1
#
_cell.length_a   1.000
_cell.length_b   1.000
_cell.length_c   1.000
_cell.angle_alpha   90.00
_cell.angle_beta   90.00
_cell.angle_gamma   90.00
#
_symmetry.space_group_name_H-M   'P 1'
#
loop_
_entity.id
_entity.type
_entity.pdbx_description
1 polymer ?
#
loop_
_entity_poly.entity_id
_entity_poly.type
_entity_poly.pdbx_seq_one_letter_code
_entity_poly.pdbx_strand_id
1 'polypeptide(L)'
;MRTFKCVTKQRGMAQLKSTKAMFVNQHAHPSCEIWFVCSGNPVYLRESRSSTSYPYIATSSQPVSSHVQSGQSTAGSDNSGSDSSEVADNLALVQFEGPERSDESSARSPVSAVHQPPSSVAEGINSEELCEQLDRAMSEVTKAKREALQELIRRQKAEKAAIEAMRKAGALKNSYAEELSQRINLKEMLEKERERCKMIENERDDLQMLFENALKANEELSAHQAGEPSSLNSQDQEVITKFSFSEILEATENFNPSSKIEEGDYGSTYKGFLRHTQVIMKMMCSDSSRGPSQYHQELHFASMLRHPNLVTLIGVCPEAWALIYEYLPNGNLEDRLNCKDNAAPLSWQTRIQICRDTCSALIYLHSFKPHGIAHGDLNPQNILLDANSVAKLSNFRLHDAPFSSHTTGDFSAESDVYSFGVVLLRLLVGQAAFNLDEIVQTALDADELDTVLDQTAGPWPLEQVTELARLALGCCGMDISNQPDLRSEVWPLLEQIQTLCEQVPSSDRSSGVTRQSWSSYHSPGEEHTQPPSHFFCPIKHEIMEDPLVAADGYTYEAEAIREWLDGHNTSPMMNLPLDNLHLVPNRIVRSAIQEWRQINES
;
A
#
# COMPACT_ATOMS: atom_id res chain seq x y z
N MET A 1 10.02 -14.52 -10.97
CA MET A 1 10.29 -15.04 -9.60
C MET A 1 9.03 -14.81 -8.77
N ARG A 2 8.49 -15.79 -8.03
CA ARG A 2 7.26 -15.61 -7.21
C ARG A 2 7.55 -15.92 -5.73
N THR A 3 7.26 -14.97 -4.85
CA THR A 3 7.66 -15.02 -3.43
C THR A 3 6.42 -15.21 -2.55
N PHE A 4 6.37 -16.28 -1.74
CA PHE A 4 5.29 -16.51 -0.77
C PHE A 4 5.77 -16.20 0.65
N LYS A 5 5.13 -15.24 1.34
CA LYS A 5 5.40 -14.95 2.77
C LYS A 5 4.61 -15.91 3.67
N CYS A 6 5.28 -16.50 4.66
CA CYS A 6 4.66 -17.18 5.80
C CYS A 6 5.51 -16.90 7.05
N VAL A 7 4.88 -16.49 8.16
CA VAL A 7 5.58 -15.90 9.32
C VAL A 7 5.62 -16.87 10.50
N THR A 8 6.81 -17.32 10.89
CA THR A 8 7.12 -17.81 12.25
C THR A 8 8.60 -17.61 12.60
N LYS A 9 8.90 -17.34 13.88
CA LYS A 9 10.25 -16.97 14.38
C LYS A 9 11.15 -18.19 14.62
N GLN A 10 12.30 -18.27 13.93
CA GLN A 10 13.57 -18.79 14.48
C GLN A 10 14.77 -18.43 13.58
N ARG A 11 15.91 -18.07 14.18
CA ARG A 11 17.16 -17.64 13.51
C ARG A 11 18.04 -18.84 13.15
N GLY A 12 18.65 -18.81 11.96
CA GLY A 12 19.82 -19.61 11.56
C GLY A 12 19.65 -21.13 11.55
N MET A 13 19.53 -21.75 10.37
CA MET A 13 19.56 -23.21 10.21
C MET A 13 20.49 -23.62 9.07
N ALA A 14 21.41 -24.54 9.32
CA ALA A 14 22.26 -25.14 8.28
C ALA A 14 21.53 -26.19 7.41
N GLN A 15 20.27 -26.51 7.72
CA GLN A 15 19.45 -27.51 7.04
C GLN A 15 17.98 -27.08 6.99
N LEU A 16 17.30 -27.42 5.91
CA LEU A 16 15.86 -27.19 5.68
C LEU A 16 15.01 -28.04 6.64
N LYS A 17 14.31 -27.41 7.60
CA LYS A 17 13.38 -28.12 8.52
C LYS A 17 11.89 -27.99 8.15
N SER A 18 11.53 -27.05 7.29
CA SER A 18 10.13 -26.85 6.87
C SER A 18 9.74 -27.90 5.83
N THR A 19 8.66 -28.66 6.09
CA THR A 19 8.14 -29.67 5.15
C THR A 19 7.79 -29.07 3.78
N LYS A 20 7.24 -27.85 3.75
CA LYS A 20 6.97 -27.12 2.50
C LYS A 20 8.27 -26.76 1.77
N ALA A 21 9.29 -26.31 2.50
CA ALA A 21 10.57 -25.92 1.90
C ALA A 21 11.35 -27.13 1.38
N MET A 22 11.35 -28.26 2.11
CA MET A 22 11.89 -29.54 1.64
C MET A 22 11.16 -30.05 0.40
N PHE A 23 9.83 -29.97 0.36
CA PHE A 23 9.03 -30.35 -0.80
C PHE A 23 9.42 -29.55 -2.04
N VAL A 24 9.49 -28.21 -1.94
CA VAL A 24 9.93 -27.34 -3.05
C VAL A 24 11.37 -27.65 -3.45
N ASN A 25 12.28 -27.85 -2.50
CA ASN A 25 13.69 -28.18 -2.77
C ASN A 25 13.84 -29.51 -3.55
N GLN A 26 12.93 -30.46 -3.36
CA GLN A 26 12.92 -31.77 -4.04
C GLN A 26 12.18 -31.77 -5.38
N HIS A 27 11.05 -31.06 -5.50
CA HIS A 27 10.13 -31.18 -6.64
C HIS A 27 10.26 -30.06 -7.69
N ALA A 28 10.89 -28.93 -7.35
CA ALA A 28 11.14 -27.87 -8.33
C ALA A 28 12.25 -28.29 -9.31
N HIS A 29 12.05 -27.97 -10.61
CA HIS A 29 12.89 -28.41 -11.72
C HIS A 29 14.40 -28.16 -11.47
N PRO A 30 15.34 -29.07 -11.87
CA PRO A 30 16.77 -28.96 -11.52
C PRO A 30 17.49 -27.72 -12.05
N SER A 31 16.96 -27.07 -13.09
CA SER A 31 17.50 -25.79 -13.61
C SER A 31 17.12 -24.58 -12.75
N CYS A 32 16.17 -24.71 -11.81
CA CYS A 32 15.79 -23.60 -10.94
C CYS A 32 16.78 -23.45 -9.79
N GLU A 33 17.42 -22.30 -9.72
CA GLU A 33 18.09 -21.82 -8.52
C GLU A 33 17.03 -21.42 -7.47
N ILE A 34 17.19 -21.84 -6.21
CA ILE A 34 16.17 -21.62 -5.16
C ILE A 34 16.77 -21.05 -3.89
N TRP A 35 16.30 -19.86 -3.54
CA TRP A 35 16.67 -19.13 -2.33
C TRP A 35 15.62 -19.34 -1.23
N PHE A 36 16.01 -19.96 -0.12
CA PHE A 36 15.16 -20.09 1.07
C PHE A 36 15.50 -18.99 2.08
N VAL A 37 14.61 -18.01 2.19
CA VAL A 37 14.78 -16.83 3.05
C VAL A 37 13.93 -16.98 4.31
N CYS A 38 14.53 -16.72 5.49
CA CYS A 38 13.82 -16.62 6.76
C CYS A 38 14.07 -15.23 7.36
N SER A 39 13.00 -14.52 7.71
CA SER A 39 13.09 -13.19 8.36
C SER A 39 14.03 -12.23 7.62
N GLY A 40 13.88 -12.12 6.29
CA GLY A 40 14.70 -11.27 5.42
C GLY A 40 16.13 -11.76 5.14
N ASN A 41 16.58 -12.85 5.76
CA ASN A 41 17.94 -13.37 5.61
C ASN A 41 17.93 -14.68 4.81
N PRO A 42 18.81 -14.87 3.80
CA PRO A 42 18.97 -16.16 3.13
C PRO A 42 19.52 -17.20 4.11
N VAL A 43 18.90 -18.38 4.14
CA VAL A 43 19.26 -19.48 5.05
C VAL A 43 19.81 -20.69 4.29
N TYR A 44 19.35 -20.92 3.06
CA TYR A 44 19.82 -22.00 2.22
C TYR A 44 19.64 -21.65 0.73
N LEU A 45 20.63 -22.02 -0.08
CA LEU A 45 20.61 -21.87 -1.54
C LEU A 45 20.69 -23.26 -2.19
N ARG A 46 19.79 -23.54 -3.12
CA ARG A 46 19.89 -24.68 -4.04
C ARG A 46 20.35 -24.16 -5.40
N GLU A 47 21.62 -24.35 -5.71
CA GLU A 47 22.19 -24.00 -7.02
C GLU A 47 21.56 -24.85 -8.15
N SER A 48 21.38 -24.23 -9.32
CA SER A 48 20.87 -24.91 -10.52
C SER A 48 21.89 -25.91 -11.05
N ARG A 49 21.49 -27.15 -11.32
CA ARG A 49 22.38 -28.17 -11.87
C ARG A 49 22.26 -28.23 -13.39
N SER A 50 23.29 -27.77 -14.09
CA SER A 50 23.36 -27.81 -15.55
C SER A 50 23.79 -29.18 -16.08
N SER A 51 23.12 -29.60 -17.16
CA SER A 51 23.47 -30.66 -18.13
C SER A 51 23.22 -32.16 -17.79
N THR A 52 22.34 -32.74 -18.63
CA THR A 52 22.43 -34.06 -19.26
C THR A 52 22.50 -35.33 -18.40
N SER A 53 21.33 -35.87 -18.02
CA SER A 53 20.81 -37.13 -18.61
C SER A 53 19.36 -37.39 -18.20
N TYR A 54 18.53 -37.85 -19.14
CA TYR A 54 17.27 -38.54 -18.83
C TYR A 54 17.58 -40.02 -18.56
N PRO A 55 16.87 -40.68 -17.64
CA PRO A 55 15.78 -41.53 -18.15
C PRO A 55 14.51 -41.59 -17.27
N TYR A 56 13.38 -41.66 -17.98
CA TYR A 56 12.16 -42.46 -17.78
C TYR A 56 11.51 -42.71 -16.39
N ILE A 57 10.17 -42.71 -16.47
CA ILE A 57 9.18 -42.94 -15.42
C ILE A 57 9.17 -44.40 -14.92
N ALA A 58 9.01 -44.60 -13.60
CA ALA A 58 8.39 -45.79 -13.04
C ALA A 58 7.59 -45.46 -11.76
N THR A 59 6.50 -46.18 -11.53
CA THR A 59 5.44 -45.87 -10.56
C THR A 59 5.55 -46.65 -9.24
N SER A 60 4.95 -46.08 -8.19
CA SER A 60 4.33 -46.78 -7.03
C SER A 60 5.23 -47.29 -5.89
N SER A 61 4.60 -47.28 -4.71
CA SER A 61 4.86 -48.13 -3.52
C SER A 61 5.91 -47.65 -2.49
N GLN A 62 5.42 -47.26 -1.30
CA GLN A 62 6.04 -47.63 -0.02
C GLN A 62 5.86 -49.16 0.22
N PRO A 63 6.33 -49.83 1.32
CA PRO A 63 6.93 -49.29 2.56
C PRO A 63 8.07 -50.14 3.22
N VAL A 64 8.38 -49.76 4.48
CA VAL A 64 8.95 -50.54 5.62
C VAL A 64 10.47 -50.84 5.71
N SER A 65 11.02 -50.54 6.90
CA SER A 65 12.12 -51.25 7.61
C SER A 65 13.54 -51.23 7.01
N SER A 66 14.64 -51.34 7.77
CA SER A 66 14.94 -51.16 9.21
C SER A 66 16.44 -51.43 9.42
N HIS A 67 17.07 -50.81 10.43
CA HIS A 67 18.34 -51.26 11.03
C HIS A 67 19.58 -51.26 10.08
N VAL A 68 20.84 -51.29 10.53
CA VAL A 68 21.44 -51.22 11.87
C VAL A 68 22.80 -50.49 11.82
N GLN A 69 23.32 -50.12 12.99
CA GLN A 69 24.68 -49.66 13.35
C GLN A 69 25.82 -50.21 12.45
N SER A 70 26.95 -49.52 12.23
CA SER A 70 28.04 -49.37 13.22
C SER A 70 29.36 -48.90 12.55
N GLY A 71 30.36 -48.51 13.36
CA GLY A 71 31.79 -48.34 12.99
C GLY A 71 32.24 -46.88 12.80
N GLN A 72 32.97 -46.20 13.70
CA GLN A 72 34.40 -46.40 14.10
C GLN A 72 35.36 -46.36 12.88
N SER A 73 36.52 -45.68 12.79
CA SER A 73 37.43 -44.96 13.71
C SER A 73 38.54 -44.26 12.84
N THR A 74 39.45 -43.35 13.25
CA THR A 74 39.78 -42.60 14.49
C THR A 74 40.84 -41.49 14.22
N ALA A 75 40.72 -40.35 14.93
CA ALA A 75 41.81 -39.59 15.61
C ALA A 75 42.89 -38.79 14.82
N GLY A 76 43.50 -37.82 15.54
CA GLY A 76 44.46 -36.78 15.10
C GLY A 76 43.88 -35.37 15.29
N SER A 77 44.06 -34.58 16.37
CA SER A 77 45.26 -34.23 17.18
C SER A 77 46.26 -33.33 16.39
N ASP A 78 46.80 -32.19 16.88
CA ASP A 78 46.74 -31.52 18.20
C ASP A 78 47.06 -29.99 18.14
N ASN A 79 46.90 -29.29 19.28
CA ASN A 79 47.53 -28.01 19.73
C ASN A 79 47.05 -26.68 19.09
N SER A 80 46.93 -25.55 19.81
CA SER A 80 46.98 -25.20 21.27
C SER A 80 46.46 -23.74 21.43
N GLY A 81 46.29 -23.08 22.58
CA GLY A 81 46.40 -23.40 24.03
C GLY A 81 46.47 -22.10 24.89
N SER A 82 46.35 -22.19 26.23
CA SER A 82 46.39 -21.11 27.26
C SER A 82 45.24 -20.05 27.23
N ASP A 83 44.78 -19.39 28.30
CA ASP A 83 44.74 -19.57 29.78
C ASP A 83 43.90 -18.38 30.36
N SER A 84 43.25 -18.38 31.54
CA SER A 84 42.52 -19.38 32.34
C SER A 84 41.75 -18.68 33.51
N SER A 85 40.61 -19.22 33.97
CA SER A 85 40.09 -19.11 35.38
C SER A 85 38.69 -19.72 35.55
N GLU A 86 38.49 -20.36 36.71
CA GLU A 86 37.30 -21.12 37.10
C GLU A 86 36.27 -20.25 37.84
N VAL A 87 34.97 -20.56 37.73
CA VAL A 87 34.13 -21.10 38.83
C VAL A 87 32.96 -21.86 38.17
N ALA A 88 32.66 -23.07 38.63
CA ALA A 88 31.49 -23.83 38.19
C ALA A 88 30.72 -24.35 39.41
N ASP A 89 29.39 -24.16 39.40
CA ASP A 89 28.47 -24.83 40.30
C ASP A 89 27.33 -25.46 39.47
N ASN A 90 27.28 -26.79 39.47
CA ASN A 90 26.21 -27.58 38.86
C ASN A 90 25.39 -28.21 39.97
N LEU A 91 24.08 -27.99 39.99
CA LEU A 91 23.16 -28.74 40.86
C LEU A 91 22.15 -29.51 40.02
N ALA A 92 22.26 -30.84 40.08
CA ALA A 92 21.40 -31.76 39.38
C ALA A 92 20.27 -32.31 40.27
N LEU A 93 19.25 -32.77 39.56
CA LEU A 93 17.96 -33.33 39.97
C LEU A 93 17.92 -34.27 41.21
N VAL A 94 17.05 -33.88 42.15
CA VAL A 94 16.11 -34.66 42.98
C VAL A 94 16.11 -36.21 42.85
N GLN A 95 16.11 -36.89 44.02
CA GLN A 95 15.25 -38.07 44.23
C GLN A 95 14.71 -38.17 45.67
N PHE A 96 13.60 -38.90 45.82
CA PHE A 96 12.75 -39.03 47.02
C PHE A 96 13.06 -40.32 47.78
N GLU A 97 12.91 -40.33 49.11
CA GLU A 97 12.48 -41.51 49.87
C GLU A 97 11.94 -41.08 51.25
N GLY A 98 10.99 -41.84 51.80
CA GLY A 98 10.36 -41.58 53.11
C GLY A 98 10.45 -42.80 54.04
N PRO A 99 10.02 -42.71 55.32
CA PRO A 99 10.14 -43.84 56.26
C PRO A 99 8.80 -44.40 56.77
N GLU A 100 8.74 -45.73 56.93
CA GLU A 100 7.78 -46.43 57.79
C GLU A 100 8.50 -47.14 58.97
N ARG A 101 7.84 -47.11 60.15
CA ARG A 101 7.69 -48.18 61.17
C ARG A 101 8.88 -48.76 61.98
N SER A 102 8.74 -48.61 63.32
CA SER A 102 8.94 -49.58 64.44
C SER A 102 10.28 -50.35 64.60
N ASP A 103 10.82 -50.69 65.78
CA ASP A 103 10.23 -50.96 67.12
C ASP A 103 11.21 -50.71 68.31
N GLU A 104 10.69 -50.83 69.54
CA GLU A 104 11.32 -51.15 70.86
C GLU A 104 12.72 -50.62 71.32
N SER A 105 12.80 -50.13 72.57
CA SER A 105 13.40 -50.89 73.71
C SER A 105 13.56 -50.04 75.00
N SER A 106 14.03 -50.67 76.09
CA SER A 106 13.78 -50.28 77.49
C SER A 106 15.01 -49.79 78.29
N ALA A 107 14.72 -49.18 79.44
CA ALA A 107 15.45 -49.23 80.73
C ALA A 107 16.32 -48.03 81.18
N ARG A 108 15.97 -47.44 82.35
CA ARG A 108 16.63 -47.73 83.66
C ARG A 108 16.10 -46.87 84.82
N SER A 109 15.92 -47.50 85.99
CA SER A 109 15.82 -46.84 87.31
C SER A 109 17.19 -46.67 87.96
N PRO A 110 17.32 -45.82 89.01
CA PRO A 110 17.65 -46.36 90.33
C PRO A 110 16.88 -45.70 91.51
N VAL A 111 16.27 -46.46 92.43
CA VAL A 111 16.77 -46.95 93.77
C VAL A 111 16.46 -46.02 94.97
N SER A 112 15.49 -46.48 95.77
CA SER A 112 15.35 -46.46 97.26
C SER A 112 15.61 -45.23 98.14
N ALA A 113 14.60 -44.91 98.98
CA ALA A 113 14.73 -44.88 100.44
C ALA A 113 13.36 -45.05 101.14
N VAL A 114 13.36 -45.48 102.42
CA VAL A 114 12.20 -45.97 103.20
C VAL A 114 11.70 -44.92 104.20
N HIS A 115 10.38 -44.83 104.43
CA HIS A 115 9.79 -44.57 105.76
C HIS A 115 8.31 -45.02 105.85
N GLN A 116 7.92 -45.69 106.95
CA GLN A 116 6.52 -45.86 107.38
C GLN A 116 5.98 -44.53 107.96
N PRO A 117 4.65 -44.35 108.13
CA PRO A 117 4.07 -44.53 109.48
C PRO A 117 2.63 -45.17 109.41
N PRO A 118 1.68 -45.06 110.38
CA PRO A 118 0.99 -46.26 110.88
C PRO A 118 -0.55 -46.26 110.69
N SER A 119 -1.19 -47.25 111.33
CA SER A 119 -2.63 -47.55 111.40
C SER A 119 -3.61 -46.40 111.61
N SER A 120 -4.81 -46.56 111.01
CA SER A 120 -6.12 -45.93 111.34
C SER A 120 -6.16 -44.38 111.24
N VAL A 121 -7.18 -43.77 110.63
CA VAL A 121 -8.62 -43.89 110.98
C VAL A 121 -9.48 -44.12 109.73
N ALA A 122 -10.63 -44.77 109.92
CA ALA A 122 -11.63 -44.93 108.87
C ALA A 122 -12.45 -43.65 108.69
N GLU A 123 -12.62 -43.20 107.45
CA GLU A 123 -13.76 -42.38 107.04
C GLU A 123 -14.04 -42.64 105.56
N GLY A 124 -15.32 -42.86 105.23
CA GLY A 124 -15.73 -43.30 103.90
C GLY A 124 -15.67 -42.15 102.90
N ILE A 125 -14.57 -42.04 102.15
CA ILE A 125 -14.52 -41.17 100.98
C ILE A 125 -15.54 -41.70 99.98
N ASN A 126 -16.59 -40.92 99.72
CA ASN A 126 -17.59 -41.28 98.73
C ASN A 126 -16.95 -41.29 97.34
N SER A 127 -16.83 -42.47 96.74
CA SER A 127 -16.18 -42.68 95.44
C SER A 127 -16.83 -41.87 94.30
N GLU A 128 -18.07 -41.44 94.49
CA GLU A 128 -18.89 -40.72 93.51
C GLU A 128 -18.44 -39.24 93.38
N GLU A 129 -18.20 -38.55 94.50
CA GLU A 129 -17.80 -37.13 94.49
C GLU A 129 -16.37 -36.92 93.96
N LEU A 130 -15.47 -37.90 94.19
CA LEU A 130 -14.12 -37.88 93.63
C LEU A 130 -14.12 -38.08 92.10
N CYS A 131 -15.02 -38.93 91.58
CA CYS A 131 -15.26 -39.07 90.14
C CYS A 131 -15.82 -37.78 89.54
N GLU A 132 -16.81 -37.13 90.16
CA GLU A 132 -17.35 -35.86 89.66
C GLU A 132 -16.33 -34.71 89.64
N GLN A 133 -15.37 -34.68 90.57
CA GLN A 133 -14.26 -33.71 90.52
C GLN A 133 -13.29 -34.05 89.38
N LEU A 134 -12.97 -35.33 89.17
CA LEU A 134 -12.11 -35.78 88.09
C LEU A 134 -12.73 -35.50 86.71
N ASP A 135 -14.02 -35.76 86.53
CA ASP A 135 -14.74 -35.50 85.27
C ASP A 135 -14.84 -34.00 84.96
N ARG A 136 -15.02 -33.15 85.98
CA ARG A 136 -14.95 -31.69 85.80
C ARG A 136 -13.55 -31.25 85.34
N ALA A 137 -12.50 -31.71 86.01
CA ALA A 137 -11.11 -31.41 85.62
C ALA A 137 -10.79 -31.92 84.20
N MET A 138 -11.23 -33.13 83.85
CA MET A 138 -11.09 -33.69 82.49
C MET A 138 -11.87 -32.88 81.44
N SER A 139 -13.07 -32.40 81.77
CA SER A 139 -13.88 -31.54 80.89
C SER A 139 -13.20 -30.18 80.65
N GLU A 140 -12.64 -29.55 81.68
CA GLU A 140 -11.88 -28.31 81.57
C GLU A 140 -10.59 -28.49 80.75
N VAL A 141 -9.82 -29.56 81.00
CA VAL A 141 -8.61 -29.87 80.23
C VAL A 141 -8.94 -30.15 78.75
N THR A 142 -10.02 -30.89 78.45
CA THR A 142 -10.44 -31.14 77.06
C THR A 142 -11.03 -29.90 76.38
N LYS A 143 -11.62 -28.97 77.12
CA LYS A 143 -12.04 -27.65 76.60
C LYS A 143 -10.81 -26.79 76.26
N ALA A 144 -9.89 -26.62 77.21
CA ALA A 144 -8.65 -25.86 77.01
C ALA A 144 -7.81 -26.42 75.84
N LYS A 145 -7.73 -27.75 75.70
CA LYS A 145 -7.05 -28.41 74.57
C LYS A 145 -7.70 -28.10 73.22
N ARG A 146 -9.04 -27.97 73.15
CA ARG A 146 -9.76 -27.58 71.93
C ARG A 146 -9.55 -26.10 71.58
N GLU A 147 -9.57 -25.22 72.57
CA GLU A 147 -9.33 -23.79 72.39
C GLU A 147 -7.88 -23.51 71.93
N ALA A 148 -6.90 -24.19 72.54
CA ALA A 148 -5.50 -24.13 72.12
C ALA A 148 -5.29 -24.61 70.67
N LEU A 149 -5.99 -25.69 70.26
CA LEU A 149 -5.94 -26.19 68.88
C LEU A 149 -6.56 -25.20 67.89
N GLN A 150 -7.68 -24.56 68.24
CA GLN A 150 -8.30 -23.52 67.40
C GLN A 150 -7.39 -22.31 67.21
N GLU A 151 -6.73 -21.84 68.28
CA GLU A 151 -5.78 -20.73 68.18
C GLU A 151 -4.53 -21.10 67.36
N LEU A 152 -4.04 -22.34 67.47
CA LEU A 152 -2.95 -22.85 66.62
C LEU A 152 -3.34 -22.83 65.13
N ILE A 153 -4.55 -23.31 64.79
CA ILE A 153 -5.07 -23.27 63.42
C ILE A 153 -5.24 -21.83 62.93
N ARG A 154 -5.71 -20.91 63.79
CA ARG A 154 -5.84 -19.49 63.45
C ARG A 154 -4.47 -18.86 63.15
N ARG A 155 -3.45 -19.16 63.95
CA ARG A 155 -2.07 -18.70 63.74
C ARG A 155 -1.48 -19.24 62.44
N GLN A 156 -1.59 -20.54 62.16
CA GLN A 156 -1.14 -21.11 60.88
C GLN A 156 -1.85 -20.49 59.66
N LYS A 157 -3.14 -20.16 59.76
CA LYS A 157 -3.85 -19.44 58.68
C LYS A 157 -3.32 -18.03 58.49
N ALA A 158 -3.06 -17.29 59.57
CA ALA A 158 -2.49 -15.94 59.52
C ALA A 158 -1.06 -15.94 58.96
N GLU A 159 -0.24 -16.91 59.36
CA GLU A 159 1.13 -17.11 58.88
C GLU A 159 1.17 -17.41 57.38
N LYS A 160 0.33 -18.35 56.90
CA LYS A 160 0.18 -18.62 55.45
C LYS A 160 -0.27 -17.39 54.68
N ALA A 161 -1.21 -16.61 55.21
CA ALA A 161 -1.67 -15.36 54.59
C ALA A 161 -0.56 -14.29 54.53
N ALA A 162 0.29 -14.20 55.56
CA ALA A 162 1.44 -13.29 55.58
C ALA A 162 2.49 -13.69 54.52
N ILE A 163 2.82 -14.97 54.39
CA ILE A 163 3.76 -15.48 53.37
C ILE A 163 3.22 -15.22 51.95
N GLU A 164 1.93 -15.49 51.72
CA GLU A 164 1.23 -15.20 50.46
C GLU A 164 1.30 -13.70 50.09
N ALA A 165 1.08 -12.81 51.08
CA ALA A 165 1.17 -11.36 50.90
C ALA A 165 2.61 -10.89 50.59
N MET A 166 3.62 -11.43 51.28
CA MET A 166 5.03 -11.15 51.00
C MET A 166 5.42 -11.60 49.59
N ARG A 167 4.96 -12.77 49.13
CA ARG A 167 5.21 -13.26 47.77
C ARG A 167 4.61 -12.35 46.70
N LYS A 168 3.38 -11.84 46.94
CA LYS A 168 2.71 -10.87 46.05
C LYS A 168 3.43 -9.52 46.01
N ALA A 169 3.87 -9.01 47.17
CA ALA A 169 4.66 -7.78 47.25
C ALA A 169 6.00 -7.90 46.50
N GLY A 170 6.68 -9.05 46.60
CA GLY A 170 7.89 -9.35 45.83
C GLY A 170 7.65 -9.38 44.31
N ALA A 171 6.57 -10.04 43.87
CA ALA A 171 6.20 -10.09 42.45
C ALA A 171 5.89 -8.70 41.87
N LEU A 172 5.13 -7.86 42.61
CA LEU A 172 4.84 -6.48 42.22
C LEU A 172 6.12 -5.62 42.14
N LYS A 173 7.06 -5.79 43.08
CA LYS A 173 8.34 -5.07 43.07
C LYS A 173 9.17 -5.41 41.83
N ASN A 174 9.20 -6.67 41.43
CA ASN A 174 9.93 -7.11 40.23
C ASN A 174 9.27 -6.56 38.96
N SER A 175 7.94 -6.66 38.84
CA SER A 175 7.18 -6.11 37.71
C SER A 175 7.38 -4.59 37.56
N TYR A 176 7.40 -3.84 38.66
CA TYR A 176 7.69 -2.41 38.65
C TYR A 176 9.13 -2.09 38.21
N ALA A 177 10.11 -2.93 38.58
CA ALA A 177 11.50 -2.77 38.15
C ALA A 177 11.69 -3.03 36.65
N GLU A 178 10.99 -4.03 36.09
CA GLU A 178 10.95 -4.29 34.65
C GLU A 178 10.30 -3.12 33.89
N GLU A 179 9.16 -2.61 34.36
CA GLU A 179 8.48 -1.46 33.74
C GLU A 179 9.36 -0.19 33.79
N LEU A 180 10.06 0.06 34.91
CA LEU A 180 10.99 1.17 35.02
C LEU A 180 12.16 1.04 34.03
N SER A 181 12.70 -0.16 33.86
CA SER A 181 13.78 -0.44 32.88
C SER A 181 13.30 -0.21 31.44
N GLN A 182 12.09 -0.66 31.09
CA GLN A 182 11.47 -0.40 29.80
C GLN A 182 11.27 1.11 29.56
N ARG A 183 10.78 1.86 30.55
CA ARG A 183 10.60 3.32 30.47
C ARG A 183 11.92 4.08 30.27
N ILE A 184 13.03 3.60 30.83
CA ILE A 184 14.36 4.19 30.62
C ILE A 184 14.82 3.96 29.18
N ASN A 185 14.77 2.71 28.69
CA ASN A 185 15.14 2.35 27.32
C ASN A 185 14.31 3.12 26.28
N LEU A 186 12.98 3.24 26.50
CA LEU A 186 12.10 3.98 25.61
C LEU A 186 12.43 5.48 25.54
N LYS A 187 12.87 6.09 26.66
CA LYS A 187 13.34 7.48 26.69
C LYS A 187 14.64 7.67 25.90
N GLU A 188 15.61 6.78 26.11
CA GLU A 188 16.90 6.82 25.40
C GLU A 188 16.70 6.66 23.88
N MET A 189 15.80 5.77 23.46
CA MET A 189 15.43 5.59 22.06
C MET A 189 14.75 6.84 21.48
N LEU A 190 13.81 7.44 22.22
CA LEU A 190 13.11 8.66 21.79
C LEU A 190 14.04 9.86 21.70
N GLU A 191 15.03 9.98 22.59
CA GLU A 191 16.05 11.04 22.55
C GLU A 191 17.01 10.86 21.37
N LYS A 192 17.38 9.61 21.03
CA LYS A 192 18.17 9.29 19.84
C LYS A 192 17.44 9.62 18.52
N GLU A 193 16.16 9.28 18.42
CA GLU A 193 15.38 9.65 17.22
C GLU A 193 15.14 11.16 17.14
N ARG A 194 14.98 11.85 18.27
CA ARG A 194 14.91 13.31 18.29
C ARG A 194 16.18 13.97 17.76
N GLU A 195 17.36 13.40 18.04
CA GLU A 195 18.62 13.91 17.51
C GLU A 195 18.75 13.66 16.00
N ARG A 196 18.19 12.56 15.49
CA ARG A 196 18.08 12.29 14.05
C ARG A 196 17.17 13.29 13.34
N CYS A 197 16.00 13.60 13.91
CA CYS A 197 15.11 14.60 13.33
C CYS A 197 15.82 15.96 13.17
N LYS A 198 16.58 16.42 14.18
CA LYS A 198 17.38 17.65 14.07
C LYS A 198 18.42 17.59 12.95
N MET A 199 19.07 16.44 12.75
CA MET A 199 20.06 16.28 11.67
C MET A 199 19.39 16.41 10.30
N ILE A 200 18.20 15.82 10.12
CA ILE A 200 17.41 15.91 8.88
C ILE A 200 16.87 17.33 8.68
N GLU A 201 16.43 18.01 9.75
CA GLU A 201 16.01 19.43 9.70
C GLU A 201 17.17 20.33 9.23
N ASN A 202 18.37 20.15 9.80
CA ASN A 202 19.56 20.91 9.37
C ASN A 202 19.92 20.61 7.90
N GLU A 203 19.91 19.34 7.48
CA GLU A 203 20.23 18.93 6.09
C GLU A 203 19.20 19.48 5.10
N ARG A 204 17.91 19.52 5.46
CA ARG A 204 16.85 20.20 4.68
C ARG A 204 17.14 21.69 4.54
N ASP A 205 17.49 22.36 5.64
CA ASP A 205 17.72 23.81 5.64
C ASP A 205 18.99 24.18 4.84
N ASP A 206 20.04 23.37 4.91
CA ASP A 206 21.24 23.48 4.06
C ASP A 206 20.90 23.28 2.58
N LEU A 207 20.11 22.24 2.23
CA LEU A 207 19.66 22.00 0.86
C LEU A 207 18.74 23.11 0.33
N GLN A 208 17.87 23.67 1.17
CA GLN A 208 17.02 24.78 0.79
C GLN A 208 17.83 26.05 0.54
N MET A 209 18.82 26.36 1.39
CA MET A 209 19.75 27.45 1.15
C MET A 209 20.57 27.24 -0.14
N LEU A 210 21.01 26.01 -0.43
CA LEU A 210 21.67 25.69 -1.70
C LEU A 210 20.75 25.89 -2.91
N PHE A 211 19.48 25.50 -2.80
CA PHE A 211 18.48 25.70 -3.85
C PHE A 211 18.18 27.18 -4.09
N GLU A 212 18.00 27.99 -3.04
CA GLU A 212 17.81 29.45 -3.15
C GLU A 212 19.03 30.15 -3.78
N ASN A 213 20.25 29.74 -3.39
CA ASN A 213 21.48 30.22 -4.02
C ASN A 213 21.59 29.83 -5.50
N ALA A 214 21.18 28.61 -5.86
CA ALA A 214 21.17 28.14 -7.25
C ALA A 214 20.11 28.88 -8.09
N LEU A 215 18.92 29.13 -7.52
CA LEU A 215 17.85 29.92 -8.16
C LEU A 215 18.36 31.32 -8.47
N LYS A 216 18.95 31.99 -7.47
CA LYS A 216 19.51 33.33 -7.60
C LYS A 216 20.68 33.39 -8.58
N ALA A 217 21.57 32.41 -8.58
CA ALA A 217 22.65 32.32 -9.56
C ALA A 217 22.11 32.16 -10.99
N ASN A 218 20.99 31.43 -11.17
CA ASN A 218 20.34 31.26 -12.47
C ASN A 218 19.59 32.54 -12.92
N GLU A 219 18.99 33.28 -12.00
CA GLU A 219 18.44 34.63 -12.23
C GLU A 219 19.54 35.62 -12.64
N GLU A 220 20.68 35.63 -11.94
CA GLU A 220 21.85 36.45 -12.28
C GLU A 220 22.44 36.07 -13.65
N LEU A 221 22.50 34.77 -13.99
CA LEU A 221 22.92 34.30 -15.31
C LEU A 221 21.97 34.76 -16.42
N SER A 222 20.66 34.72 -16.15
CA SER A 222 19.60 35.18 -17.07
C SER A 222 19.65 36.69 -17.26
N ALA A 223 19.88 37.45 -16.19
CA ALA A 223 20.07 38.91 -16.25
C ALA A 223 21.31 39.32 -17.06
N HIS A 224 22.39 38.52 -17.02
CA HIS A 224 23.58 38.72 -17.86
C HIS A 224 23.38 38.35 -19.34
N GLN A 225 22.34 37.59 -19.68
CA GLN A 225 21.95 37.30 -21.08
C GLN A 225 20.95 38.32 -21.66
N ALA A 226 20.29 39.13 -20.81
CA ALA A 226 19.36 40.19 -21.21
C ALA A 226 20.05 41.46 -21.78
N GLY A 227 21.12 41.27 -22.57
CA GLY A 227 21.93 42.33 -23.17
C GLY A 227 21.42 42.88 -24.51
N GLU A 228 20.35 42.31 -25.08
CA GLU A 228 19.70 42.82 -26.30
C GLU A 228 18.18 43.00 -26.08
N PRO A 229 17.58 44.13 -26.53
CA PRO A 229 16.18 44.42 -26.26
C PRO A 229 15.26 43.75 -27.29
N SER A 230 14.64 42.64 -26.91
CA SER A 230 13.41 42.16 -27.53
C SER A 230 12.33 41.96 -26.46
N SER A 231 11.19 42.59 -26.69
CA SER A 231 10.09 42.72 -25.72
C SER A 231 9.19 41.48 -25.75
N LEU A 232 9.33 40.58 -24.78
CA LEU A 232 8.30 39.60 -24.42
C LEU A 232 8.18 39.51 -22.89
N ASN A 233 6.95 39.41 -22.39
CA ASN A 233 6.61 39.67 -20.99
C ASN A 233 7.03 38.52 -20.06
N SER A 234 7.71 38.87 -18.96
CA SER A 234 8.07 37.97 -17.87
C SER A 234 6.94 37.86 -16.82
N GLN A 235 5.78 37.28 -17.17
CA GLN A 235 4.67 37.09 -16.21
C GLN A 235 4.01 35.71 -16.17
N ASP A 236 4.16 34.86 -17.20
CA ASP A 236 3.44 33.57 -17.25
C ASP A 236 4.28 32.40 -16.71
N GLN A 237 4.52 32.41 -15.40
CA GLN A 237 4.97 31.22 -14.67
C GLN A 237 3.82 30.74 -13.79
N GLU A 238 3.12 29.67 -14.21
CA GLU A 238 2.03 29.07 -13.44
C GLU A 238 2.50 28.69 -12.04
N VAL A 239 2.08 29.45 -11.02
CA VAL A 239 2.44 29.17 -9.63
C VAL A 239 1.65 27.95 -9.16
N ILE A 240 2.30 26.78 -9.15
CA ILE A 240 1.76 25.54 -8.62
C ILE A 240 1.19 25.78 -7.21
N THR A 241 -0.10 25.49 -7.02
CA THR A 241 -0.79 25.71 -5.75
C THR A 241 -0.11 24.93 -4.62
N LYS A 242 0.33 25.63 -3.57
CA LYS A 242 0.86 25.01 -2.35
C LYS A 242 -0.23 24.90 -1.29
N PHE A 243 -0.33 23.72 -0.69
CA PHE A 243 -1.17 23.40 0.46
C PHE A 243 -0.29 23.11 1.67
N SER A 244 -0.76 23.51 2.85
CA SER A 244 -0.10 23.23 4.14
C SER A 244 -0.36 21.79 4.60
N PHE A 245 0.49 21.24 5.48
CA PHE A 245 0.22 19.92 6.07
C PHE A 245 -1.07 19.90 6.89
N SER A 246 -1.48 21.03 7.47
CA SER A 246 -2.75 21.14 8.19
C SER A 246 -3.96 20.95 7.28
N GLU A 247 -3.92 21.46 6.04
CA GLU A 247 -4.99 21.24 5.06
C GLU A 247 -5.04 19.77 4.61
N ILE A 248 -3.89 19.10 4.48
CA ILE A 248 -3.84 17.66 4.17
C ILE A 248 -4.40 16.82 5.31
N LEU A 249 -4.08 17.15 6.57
CA LEU A 249 -4.65 16.49 7.76
C LEU A 249 -6.17 16.65 7.84
N GLU A 250 -6.69 17.85 7.60
CA GLU A 250 -8.14 18.10 7.57
C GLU A 250 -8.82 17.34 6.43
N ALA A 251 -8.30 17.45 5.20
CA ALA A 251 -8.86 16.81 4.01
C ALA A 251 -8.82 15.28 4.03
N THR A 252 -7.95 14.67 4.84
CA THR A 252 -7.84 13.21 5.03
C THR A 252 -8.52 12.70 6.31
N GLU A 253 -9.15 13.57 7.11
CA GLU A 253 -9.66 13.25 8.45
C GLU A 253 -8.59 12.64 9.38
N ASN A 254 -7.38 13.18 9.38
CA ASN A 254 -6.17 12.64 10.02
C ASN A 254 -5.77 11.26 9.47
N PHE A 255 -5.66 11.14 8.14
CA PHE A 255 -5.32 9.90 7.43
C PHE A 255 -6.25 8.72 7.77
N ASN A 256 -7.56 8.98 7.83
CA ASN A 256 -8.58 7.98 8.11
C ASN A 256 -8.45 6.78 7.14
N PRO A 257 -8.33 5.53 7.64
CA PRO A 257 -8.19 4.35 6.79
C PRO A 257 -9.30 4.16 5.75
N SER A 258 -10.52 4.68 5.98
CA SER A 258 -11.60 4.63 4.96
C SER A 258 -11.35 5.53 3.76
N SER A 259 -10.49 6.55 3.92
CA SER A 259 -10.09 7.46 2.85
C SER A 259 -8.85 6.95 2.10
N LYS A 260 -8.21 5.87 2.55
CA LYS A 260 -7.03 5.28 1.89
C LYS A 260 -7.47 4.46 0.67
N ILE A 261 -6.91 4.79 -0.49
CA ILE A 261 -7.15 4.06 -1.75
C ILE A 261 -6.07 3.00 -1.94
N GLU A 262 -4.81 3.36 -1.71
CA GLU A 262 -3.66 2.51 -2.01
C GLU A 262 -2.54 2.65 -0.98
N GLU A 263 -1.79 1.56 -0.80
CA GLU A 263 -0.54 1.51 -0.04
C GLU A 263 0.45 0.62 -0.80
N GLY A 264 1.63 1.14 -1.08
CA GLY A 264 2.68 0.42 -1.80
C GLY A 264 4.08 0.88 -1.41
N ASP A 265 5.10 0.23 -1.97
CA ASP A 265 6.52 0.51 -1.65
C ASP A 265 6.96 1.95 -1.98
N TYR A 266 6.15 2.69 -2.74
CA TYR A 266 6.39 4.06 -3.19
C TYR A 266 5.67 5.14 -2.35
N GLY A 267 4.70 4.74 -1.50
CA GLY A 267 3.91 5.72 -0.74
C GLY A 267 2.49 5.25 -0.38
N SER A 268 1.63 6.21 -0.08
CA SER A 268 0.21 5.98 0.21
C SER A 268 -0.67 7.00 -0.49
N THR A 269 -1.77 6.53 -1.07
CA THR A 269 -2.71 7.35 -1.84
C THR A 269 -4.02 7.49 -1.08
N TYR A 270 -4.45 8.71 -0.82
CA TYR A 270 -5.67 9.05 -0.08
C TYR A 270 -6.65 9.84 -0.93
N LYS A 271 -7.94 9.52 -0.80
CA LYS A 271 -9.04 10.39 -1.19
C LYS A 271 -9.19 11.51 -0.16
N GLY A 272 -9.60 12.70 -0.58
CA GLY A 272 -10.00 13.74 0.36
C GLY A 272 -10.68 14.93 -0.29
N PHE A 273 -10.87 15.99 0.51
CA PHE A 273 -11.61 17.18 0.11
C PHE A 273 -10.82 18.44 0.50
N LEU A 274 -10.09 19.03 -0.45
CA LEU A 274 -9.28 20.24 -0.26
C LEU A 274 -10.00 21.45 -0.84
N ARG A 275 -10.26 22.48 -0.01
CA ARG A 275 -10.89 23.76 -0.43
C ARG A 275 -12.12 23.56 -1.32
N HIS A 276 -13.05 22.72 -0.87
CA HIS A 276 -14.28 22.31 -1.57
C HIS A 276 -14.09 21.51 -2.88
N THR A 277 -12.87 21.07 -3.18
CA THR A 277 -12.56 20.23 -4.34
C THR A 277 -12.24 18.81 -3.87
N GLN A 278 -12.83 17.80 -4.52
CA GLN A 278 -12.50 16.41 -4.27
C GLN A 278 -11.21 16.03 -4.98
N VAL A 279 -10.26 15.46 -4.24
CA VAL A 279 -8.87 15.26 -4.69
C VAL A 279 -8.34 13.87 -4.37
N ILE A 280 -7.27 13.51 -5.06
CA ILE A 280 -6.38 12.40 -4.73
C ILE A 280 -5.08 12.98 -4.20
N MET A 281 -4.65 12.56 -3.01
CA MET A 281 -3.39 12.96 -2.38
C MET A 281 -2.44 11.77 -2.37
N LYS A 282 -1.39 11.83 -3.19
CA LYS A 282 -0.33 10.83 -3.29
C LYS A 282 0.84 11.28 -2.41
N MET A 283 1.01 10.60 -1.28
CA MET A 283 2.03 10.88 -0.26
C MET A 283 3.26 10.01 -0.54
N MET A 284 4.43 10.60 -0.82
CA MET A 284 5.66 9.82 -1.04
C MET A 284 6.23 9.29 0.29
N CYS A 285 6.91 8.14 0.25
CA CYS A 285 7.47 7.51 1.45
C CYS A 285 8.66 8.30 2.05
N SER A 286 8.42 8.99 3.17
CA SER A 286 9.41 9.78 3.93
C SER A 286 10.63 8.99 4.40
N ASP A 287 10.43 7.71 4.71
CA ASP A 287 11.41 6.88 5.43
C ASP A 287 12.50 6.30 4.50
N SER A 288 12.47 6.68 3.22
CA SER A 288 13.43 6.25 2.21
C SER A 288 14.13 7.46 1.59
N SER A 289 15.42 7.33 1.29
CA SER A 289 16.18 8.33 0.51
C SER A 289 15.68 8.50 -0.94
N ARG A 290 14.67 7.73 -1.35
CA ARG A 290 14.00 7.79 -2.66
C ARG A 290 12.72 8.62 -2.65
N GLY A 291 12.10 8.84 -1.49
CA GLY A 291 10.89 9.66 -1.37
C GLY A 291 11.02 11.09 -1.91
N PRO A 292 12.10 11.84 -1.62
CA PRO A 292 12.17 13.23 -2.06
C PRO A 292 12.57 13.33 -3.53
N SER A 293 13.38 12.40 -4.06
CA SER A 293 13.70 12.36 -5.49
C SER A 293 12.46 12.00 -6.33
N GLN A 294 11.65 11.03 -5.89
CA GLN A 294 10.37 10.69 -6.53
C GLN A 294 9.40 11.88 -6.52
N TYR A 295 9.26 12.57 -5.39
CA TYR A 295 8.43 13.78 -5.30
C TYR A 295 8.87 14.86 -6.31
N HIS A 296 10.15 15.23 -6.34
CA HIS A 296 10.64 16.28 -7.24
C HIS A 296 10.56 15.87 -8.72
N GLN A 297 10.81 14.60 -9.03
CA GLN A 297 10.74 14.07 -10.39
C GLN A 297 9.30 14.04 -10.91
N GLU A 298 8.36 13.47 -10.15
CA GLU A 298 6.95 13.43 -10.55
C GLU A 298 6.34 14.85 -10.61
N LEU A 299 6.72 15.74 -9.68
CA LEU A 299 6.36 17.17 -9.73
C LEU A 299 6.86 17.85 -11.01
N HIS A 300 8.12 17.65 -11.40
CA HIS A 300 8.69 18.26 -12.60
C HIS A 300 7.85 17.94 -13.84
N PHE A 301 7.57 16.66 -14.10
CA PHE A 301 6.76 16.26 -15.25
C PHE A 301 5.30 16.67 -15.12
N ALA A 302 4.67 16.51 -13.95
CA ALA A 302 3.29 16.92 -13.74
C ALA A 302 3.09 18.46 -13.82
N SER A 303 4.15 19.25 -13.61
CA SER A 303 4.14 20.69 -13.84
C SER A 303 4.18 21.06 -15.33
N MET A 304 4.91 20.29 -16.15
CA MET A 304 5.13 20.55 -17.58
C MET A 304 4.07 19.94 -18.51
N LEU A 305 3.43 18.83 -18.10
CA LEU A 305 2.51 18.08 -18.95
C LEU A 305 1.07 18.58 -18.79
N ARG A 306 0.42 18.92 -19.90
CA ARG A 306 -0.98 19.36 -19.99
C ARG A 306 -1.63 18.72 -21.21
N HIS A 307 -2.53 17.77 -21.00
CA HIS A 307 -3.29 17.10 -22.06
C HIS A 307 -4.57 16.51 -21.47
N PRO A 308 -5.73 16.54 -22.16
CA PRO A 308 -7.02 16.13 -21.59
C PRO A 308 -7.06 14.68 -21.08
N ASN A 309 -6.25 13.79 -21.68
CA ASN A 309 -6.13 12.38 -21.30
C ASN A 309 -4.91 12.08 -20.40
N LEU A 310 -4.37 13.07 -19.68
CA LEU A 310 -3.43 12.88 -18.58
C LEU A 310 -4.07 13.38 -17.27
N VAL A 311 -3.74 12.78 -16.13
CA VAL A 311 -4.26 13.21 -14.83
C VAL A 311 -3.67 14.57 -14.43
N THR A 312 -4.53 15.53 -14.11
CA THR A 312 -4.16 16.90 -13.80
C THR A 312 -3.67 17.06 -12.36
N LEU A 313 -2.49 17.64 -12.20
CA LEU A 313 -1.97 18.10 -10.91
C LEU A 313 -2.70 19.39 -10.48
N ILE A 314 -3.37 19.35 -9.33
CA ILE A 314 -4.06 20.52 -8.74
C ILE A 314 -3.10 21.33 -7.84
N GLY A 315 -2.12 20.66 -7.22
CA GLY A 315 -1.10 21.32 -6.42
C GLY A 315 -0.25 20.35 -5.61
N VAL A 316 0.49 20.89 -4.64
CA VAL A 316 1.49 20.16 -3.85
C VAL A 316 1.46 20.53 -2.37
N CYS A 317 1.88 19.60 -1.51
CA CYS A 317 2.23 19.88 -0.11
C CYS A 317 3.70 19.45 0.12
N PRO A 318 4.67 20.39 0.01
CA PRO A 318 6.09 20.07 0.18
C PRO A 318 6.45 19.64 1.62
N GLU A 319 5.67 20.05 2.62
CA GLU A 319 5.83 19.62 4.01
C GLU A 319 5.57 18.12 4.19
N ALA A 320 4.65 17.57 3.39
CA ALA A 320 4.17 16.19 3.46
C ALA A 320 4.66 15.30 2.31
N TRP A 321 5.49 15.88 1.42
CA TRP A 321 5.99 15.26 0.19
C TRP A 321 4.83 14.71 -0.67
N ALA A 322 3.75 15.48 -0.75
CA ALA A 322 2.49 15.05 -1.35
C ALA A 322 2.18 15.81 -2.64
N LEU A 323 1.73 15.06 -3.65
CA LEU A 323 1.19 15.59 -4.90
C LEU A 323 -0.33 15.41 -4.85
N ILE A 324 -1.09 16.47 -5.16
CA ILE A 324 -2.55 16.42 -5.14
C ILE A 324 -3.10 16.56 -6.56
N TYR A 325 -3.89 15.57 -6.96
CA TYR A 325 -4.43 15.37 -8.30
C TYR A 325 -5.96 15.47 -8.30
N GLU A 326 -6.54 15.65 -9.48
CA GLU A 326 -7.98 15.55 -9.69
C GLU A 326 -8.53 14.18 -9.27
N TYR A 327 -9.75 14.17 -8.71
CA TYR A 327 -10.45 12.93 -8.38
C TYR A 327 -11.24 12.41 -9.59
N LEU A 328 -10.97 11.17 -9.98
CA LEU A 328 -11.63 10.49 -11.10
C LEU A 328 -12.61 9.44 -10.56
N PRO A 329 -13.94 9.67 -10.64
CA PRO A 329 -14.94 8.90 -9.89
C PRO A 329 -15.14 7.47 -10.36
N ASN A 330 -14.86 7.16 -11.62
CA ASN A 330 -15.03 5.80 -12.15
C ASN A 330 -13.81 4.89 -11.91
N GLY A 331 -12.78 5.38 -11.20
CA GLY A 331 -11.64 4.58 -10.77
C GLY A 331 -10.71 4.16 -11.91
N ASN A 332 -10.00 3.04 -11.74
CA ASN A 332 -9.10 2.49 -12.75
C ASN A 332 -9.81 1.53 -13.72
N LEU A 333 -9.23 1.36 -14.91
CA LEU A 333 -9.78 0.54 -15.98
C LEU A 333 -9.82 -0.95 -15.63
N GLU A 334 -8.84 -1.48 -14.90
CA GLU A 334 -8.80 -2.91 -14.50
C GLU A 334 -9.99 -3.28 -13.60
N ASP A 335 -10.26 -2.49 -12.56
CA ASP A 335 -11.43 -2.63 -11.69
C ASP A 335 -12.75 -2.50 -12.47
N ARG A 336 -12.78 -1.64 -13.49
CA ARG A 336 -13.96 -1.42 -14.32
C ARG A 336 -14.22 -2.53 -15.33
N LEU A 337 -13.18 -3.11 -15.94
CA LEU A 337 -13.31 -4.32 -16.76
C LEU A 337 -13.75 -5.51 -15.91
N ASN A 338 -13.24 -5.63 -14.69
CA ASN A 338 -13.65 -6.67 -13.74
C ASN A 338 -15.02 -6.41 -13.07
N CYS A 339 -15.77 -5.38 -13.50
CA CYS A 339 -17.12 -5.04 -13.03
C CYS A 339 -17.24 -4.95 -11.49
N LYS A 340 -16.17 -4.44 -10.85
CA LYS A 340 -16.10 -4.25 -9.39
C LYS A 340 -17.27 -3.41 -8.88
N ASP A 341 -17.65 -3.67 -7.63
CA ASP A 341 -18.79 -3.04 -6.94
C ASP A 341 -20.14 -3.18 -7.69
N ASN A 342 -20.26 -4.23 -8.52
CA ASN A 342 -21.40 -4.51 -9.41
C ASN A 342 -21.65 -3.41 -10.46
N ALA A 343 -20.63 -2.63 -10.83
CA ALA A 343 -20.73 -1.66 -11.90
C ALA A 343 -20.99 -2.37 -13.25
N ALA A 344 -21.85 -1.78 -14.09
CA ALA A 344 -22.21 -2.36 -15.39
C ALA A 344 -20.97 -2.57 -16.29
N PRO A 345 -20.97 -3.60 -17.17
CA PRO A 345 -19.92 -3.78 -18.16
C PRO A 345 -19.72 -2.54 -19.03
N LEU A 346 -18.47 -2.22 -19.37
CA LEU A 346 -18.17 -1.16 -20.32
C LEU A 346 -18.65 -1.59 -21.72
N SER A 347 -19.49 -0.77 -22.35
CA SER A 347 -19.93 -0.98 -23.74
C SER A 347 -18.74 -0.90 -24.71
N TRP A 348 -18.84 -1.55 -25.86
CA TRP A 348 -17.75 -1.53 -26.85
C TRP A 348 -17.41 -0.10 -27.29
N GLN A 349 -18.39 0.80 -27.42
CA GLN A 349 -18.16 2.20 -27.76
C GLN A 349 -17.31 2.90 -26.69
N THR A 350 -17.60 2.66 -25.41
CA THR A 350 -16.80 3.20 -24.30
C THR A 350 -15.38 2.64 -24.33
N ARG A 351 -15.22 1.35 -24.64
CA ARG A 351 -13.88 0.72 -24.77
C ARG A 351 -13.07 1.33 -25.91
N ILE A 352 -13.67 1.55 -27.07
CA ILE A 352 -13.01 2.25 -28.19
C ILE A 352 -12.65 3.70 -27.83
N GLN A 353 -13.50 4.42 -27.10
CA GLN A 353 -13.15 5.76 -26.62
C GLN A 353 -11.95 5.72 -25.66
N ILE A 354 -11.88 4.75 -24.75
CA ILE A 354 -10.73 4.54 -23.86
C ILE A 354 -9.45 4.22 -24.66
N CYS A 355 -9.55 3.44 -25.75
CA CYS A 355 -8.43 3.23 -26.68
C CYS A 355 -7.94 4.55 -27.28
N ARG A 356 -8.87 5.41 -27.76
CA ARG A 356 -8.57 6.71 -28.36
C ARG A 356 -7.92 7.66 -27.36
N ASP A 357 -8.51 7.81 -26.20
CA ASP A 357 -8.02 8.65 -25.11
C ASP A 357 -6.58 8.29 -24.71
N THR A 358 -6.33 6.98 -24.55
CA THR A 358 -5.00 6.43 -24.25
C THR A 358 -4.02 6.70 -25.40
N CYS A 359 -4.43 6.47 -26.65
CA CYS A 359 -3.61 6.71 -27.84
C CYS A 359 -3.23 8.19 -27.98
N SER A 360 -4.18 9.12 -27.76
CA SER A 360 -3.94 10.56 -27.79
C SER A 360 -2.89 10.99 -26.77
N ALA A 361 -3.01 10.47 -25.53
CA ALA A 361 -2.04 10.72 -24.47
C ALA A 361 -0.62 10.24 -24.84
N LEU A 362 -0.49 9.04 -25.41
CA LEU A 362 0.82 8.50 -25.83
C LEU A 362 1.41 9.30 -27.00
N ILE A 363 0.61 9.62 -28.03
CA ILE A 363 1.06 10.46 -29.15
C ILE A 363 1.58 11.82 -28.65
N TYR A 364 0.89 12.43 -27.68
CA TYR A 364 1.34 13.67 -27.04
C TYR A 364 2.69 13.47 -26.33
N LEU A 365 2.83 12.47 -25.45
CA LEU A 365 4.06 12.19 -24.69
C LEU A 365 5.25 11.85 -25.61
N HIS A 366 5.03 11.06 -26.65
CA HIS A 366 6.07 10.65 -27.61
C HIS A 366 6.46 11.76 -28.60
N SER A 367 5.65 12.82 -28.72
CA SER A 367 5.93 13.94 -29.64
C SER A 367 7.09 14.84 -29.20
N PHE A 368 7.42 14.86 -27.89
CA PHE A 368 8.50 15.67 -27.33
C PHE A 368 9.87 15.41 -27.98
N LYS A 369 10.75 16.42 -27.95
CA LYS A 369 12.07 16.42 -28.62
C LYS A 369 13.16 16.91 -27.65
N PRO A 370 14.42 16.44 -27.79
CA PRO A 370 14.94 15.57 -28.84
C PRO A 370 14.54 14.09 -28.70
N HIS A 371 14.15 13.64 -27.51
CA HIS A 371 13.63 12.30 -27.24
C HIS A 371 12.20 12.43 -26.69
N GLY A 372 11.31 11.52 -27.09
CA GLY A 372 9.95 11.47 -26.56
C GLY A 372 9.94 11.09 -25.07
N ILE A 373 8.89 11.46 -24.35
CA ILE A 373 8.69 11.08 -22.96
C ILE A 373 7.97 9.73 -22.94
N ALA A 374 8.61 8.69 -22.39
CA ALA A 374 7.94 7.42 -22.15
C ALA A 374 7.10 7.49 -20.85
N HIS A 375 5.95 6.81 -20.82
CA HIS A 375 5.16 6.62 -19.61
C HIS A 375 5.78 5.56 -18.69
N GLY A 376 6.33 4.48 -19.26
CA GLY A 376 7.14 3.49 -18.56
C GLY A 376 6.40 2.57 -17.59
N ASP A 377 5.07 2.68 -17.49
CA ASP A 377 4.20 1.80 -16.70
C ASP A 377 2.75 1.87 -17.19
N LEU A 378 2.55 1.86 -18.51
CA LEU A 378 1.21 1.86 -19.06
C LEU A 378 0.55 0.49 -18.79
N ASN A 379 -0.50 0.49 -17.98
CA ASN A 379 -1.29 -0.70 -17.68
C ASN A 379 -2.73 -0.30 -17.27
N PRO A 380 -3.70 -1.23 -17.27
CA PRO A 380 -5.10 -0.92 -16.94
C PRO A 380 -5.35 -0.40 -15.51
N GLN A 381 -4.41 -0.51 -14.57
CA GLN A 381 -4.54 0.10 -13.23
C GLN A 381 -4.15 1.59 -13.24
N ASN A 382 -3.25 1.99 -14.13
CA ASN A 382 -2.80 3.37 -14.30
C ASN A 382 -3.64 4.20 -15.29
N ILE A 383 -4.59 3.57 -15.99
CA ILE A 383 -5.61 4.25 -16.80
C ILE A 383 -6.83 4.51 -15.91
N LEU A 384 -7.09 5.78 -15.58
CA LEU A 384 -8.20 6.22 -14.74
C LEU A 384 -9.34 6.80 -15.57
N LEU A 385 -10.59 6.70 -15.09
CA LEU A 385 -11.79 7.12 -15.80
C LEU A 385 -12.51 8.27 -15.09
N ASP A 386 -12.78 9.36 -15.82
CA ASP A 386 -13.61 10.48 -15.34
C ASP A 386 -15.11 10.10 -15.23
N ALA A 387 -15.96 11.03 -14.80
CA ALA A 387 -17.41 10.82 -14.69
C ALA A 387 -18.08 10.41 -16.01
N ASN A 388 -17.54 10.85 -17.15
CA ASN A 388 -18.03 10.58 -18.50
C ASN A 388 -17.40 9.33 -19.13
N SER A 389 -16.53 8.61 -18.40
CA SER A 389 -15.70 7.50 -18.89
C SER A 389 -14.62 7.90 -19.90
N VAL A 390 -14.20 9.17 -19.90
CA VAL A 390 -12.98 9.63 -20.60
C VAL A 390 -11.78 9.11 -19.83
N ALA A 391 -10.82 8.51 -20.54
CA ALA A 391 -9.63 7.95 -19.93
C ALA A 391 -8.53 9.01 -19.73
N LYS A 392 -7.82 8.90 -18.59
CA LYS A 392 -6.67 9.72 -18.22
C LYS A 392 -5.53 8.85 -17.69
N LEU A 393 -4.32 9.05 -18.21
CA LEU A 393 -3.13 8.33 -17.76
C LEU A 393 -2.55 8.93 -16.48
N SER A 394 -2.15 8.06 -15.56
CA SER A 394 -1.64 8.37 -14.22
C SER A 394 -0.36 7.59 -13.92
N ASN A 395 0.37 7.95 -12.86
CA ASN A 395 1.54 7.21 -12.38
C ASN A 395 2.62 6.96 -13.46
N PHE A 396 3.09 8.04 -14.10
CA PHE A 396 4.29 7.98 -14.96
C PHE A 396 5.48 7.45 -14.16
N ARG A 397 6.10 6.35 -14.60
CA ARG A 397 7.34 5.86 -13.98
C ARG A 397 8.52 6.47 -14.68
N LEU A 398 9.30 7.21 -13.91
CA LEU A 398 10.45 7.94 -14.36
C LEU A 398 11.70 7.31 -13.74
N HIS A 399 12.65 6.96 -14.60
CA HIS A 399 14.02 6.61 -14.22
C HIS A 399 14.96 7.53 -15.01
N ASP A 400 16.10 7.85 -14.40
CA ASP A 400 17.01 8.88 -14.91
C ASP A 400 17.56 8.54 -16.31
N ALA A 401 17.51 9.53 -17.21
CA ALA A 401 18.24 9.49 -18.46
C ALA A 401 19.76 9.56 -18.22
N PRO A 402 20.61 9.31 -19.24
CA PRO A 402 20.73 8.07 -19.99
C PRO A 402 22.03 7.33 -19.58
N PHE A 403 22.26 7.14 -18.27
CA PHE A 403 23.53 6.58 -17.74
C PHE A 403 23.35 5.47 -16.68
N SER A 404 22.48 4.49 -16.94
CA SER A 404 22.44 3.23 -16.18
C SER A 404 22.73 2.03 -17.09
N SER A 405 23.98 1.58 -17.10
CA SER A 405 24.45 0.50 -17.96
C SER A 405 23.85 -0.86 -17.59
N HIS A 406 23.18 -1.50 -18.55
CA HIS A 406 23.02 -2.96 -18.66
C HIS A 406 22.44 -3.70 -17.43
N THR A 407 21.20 -3.40 -17.03
CA THR A 407 20.25 -4.43 -16.51
C THR A 407 18.84 -3.82 -16.35
N THR A 408 17.81 -4.65 -16.55
CA THR A 408 16.37 -4.31 -16.58
C THR A 408 15.92 -3.43 -17.76
N GLY A 409 14.67 -3.63 -18.20
CA GLY A 409 14.22 -3.34 -19.57
C GLY A 409 14.08 -1.86 -19.91
N ASP A 410 14.18 -1.55 -21.21
CA ASP A 410 14.08 -0.18 -21.73
C ASP A 410 12.69 0.41 -21.49
N PHE A 411 12.67 1.54 -20.76
CA PHE A 411 11.51 2.41 -20.59
C PHE A 411 11.48 3.41 -21.73
N SER A 412 11.01 2.96 -22.90
CA SER A 412 11.03 3.71 -24.15
C SER A 412 9.62 3.91 -24.73
N ALA A 413 9.48 4.75 -25.75
CA ALA A 413 8.20 4.97 -26.43
C ALA A 413 7.64 3.66 -27.01
N GLU A 414 8.52 2.80 -27.51
CA GLU A 414 8.25 1.48 -28.10
C GLU A 414 7.78 0.47 -27.03
N SER A 415 8.25 0.64 -25.79
CA SER A 415 7.79 -0.11 -24.61
C SER A 415 6.35 0.29 -24.21
N ASP A 416 6.01 1.58 -24.33
CA ASP A 416 4.63 2.04 -24.17
C ASP A 416 3.72 1.53 -25.30
N VAL A 417 4.20 1.46 -26.55
CA VAL A 417 3.44 0.90 -27.68
C VAL A 417 3.11 -0.57 -27.44
N TYR A 418 4.09 -1.39 -27.01
CA TYR A 418 3.84 -2.77 -26.58
C TYR A 418 2.77 -2.84 -25.49
N SER A 419 2.92 -2.02 -24.46
CA SER A 419 1.99 -1.98 -23.32
C SER A 419 0.58 -1.53 -23.74
N PHE A 420 0.48 -0.62 -24.72
CA PHE A 420 -0.78 -0.20 -25.32
C PHE A 420 -1.45 -1.33 -26.10
N GLY A 421 -0.68 -2.13 -26.86
CA GLY A 421 -1.16 -3.36 -27.48
C GLY A 421 -1.80 -4.30 -26.47
N VAL A 422 -1.16 -4.54 -25.32
CA VAL A 422 -1.70 -5.36 -24.24
C VAL A 422 -3.00 -4.77 -23.66
N VAL A 423 -3.09 -3.44 -23.51
CA VAL A 423 -4.32 -2.74 -23.09
C VAL A 423 -5.44 -2.91 -24.12
N LEU A 424 -5.16 -2.79 -25.43
CA LEU A 424 -6.12 -3.02 -26.50
C LEU A 424 -6.68 -4.46 -26.44
N LEU A 425 -5.82 -5.47 -26.37
CA LEU A 425 -6.22 -6.87 -26.26
C LEU A 425 -7.07 -7.12 -25.00
N ARG A 426 -6.69 -6.52 -23.85
CA ARG A 426 -7.42 -6.59 -22.59
C ARG A 426 -8.83 -5.97 -22.68
N LEU A 427 -8.98 -4.87 -23.43
CA LEU A 427 -10.27 -4.21 -23.71
C LEU A 427 -11.17 -5.06 -24.61
N LEU A 428 -10.61 -5.68 -25.66
CA LEU A 428 -11.35 -6.55 -26.58
C LEU A 428 -11.87 -7.84 -25.92
N VAL A 429 -11.01 -8.54 -25.17
CA VAL A 429 -11.32 -9.84 -24.55
C VAL A 429 -12.06 -9.68 -23.20
N GLY A 430 -11.92 -8.54 -22.53
CA GLY A 430 -12.66 -8.20 -21.29
C GLY A 430 -12.24 -8.99 -20.03
N GLN A 431 -11.59 -10.15 -20.17
CA GLN A 431 -11.09 -10.97 -19.07
C GLN A 431 -9.56 -10.88 -18.90
N ALA A 432 -9.09 -11.02 -17.66
CA ALA A 432 -7.67 -11.09 -17.33
C ALA A 432 -7.14 -12.50 -17.64
N ALA A 433 -6.56 -12.69 -18.82
CA ALA A 433 -5.89 -13.92 -19.23
C ALA A 433 -4.37 -13.72 -19.34
N PHE A 434 -3.62 -14.80 -19.15
CA PHE A 434 -2.24 -14.86 -19.63
C PHE A 434 -2.25 -15.13 -21.15
N ASN A 435 -1.26 -14.61 -21.87
CA ASN A 435 -1.08 -14.82 -23.30
C ASN A 435 -2.30 -14.40 -24.15
N LEU A 436 -2.84 -13.19 -23.88
CA LEU A 436 -3.93 -12.60 -24.67
C LEU A 436 -3.58 -12.46 -26.16
N ASP A 437 -2.30 -12.24 -26.45
CA ASP A 437 -1.71 -12.23 -27.78
C ASP A 437 -1.86 -13.60 -28.49
N GLU A 438 -1.45 -14.70 -27.85
CA GLU A 438 -1.62 -16.05 -28.41
C GLU A 438 -3.10 -16.40 -28.65
N ILE A 439 -3.99 -16.01 -27.72
CA ILE A 439 -5.43 -16.27 -27.81
C ILE A 439 -6.04 -15.52 -29.00
N VAL A 440 -5.78 -14.22 -29.13
CA VAL A 440 -6.36 -13.39 -30.20
C VAL A 440 -5.74 -13.73 -31.55
N GLN A 441 -4.43 -14.03 -31.62
CA GLN A 441 -3.80 -14.51 -32.86
C GLN A 441 -4.43 -15.82 -33.34
N THR A 442 -4.63 -16.80 -32.44
CA THR A 442 -5.26 -18.09 -32.80
C THR A 442 -6.69 -17.89 -33.31
N ALA A 443 -7.47 -17.00 -32.71
CA ALA A 443 -8.83 -16.70 -33.13
C ALA A 443 -8.87 -15.98 -34.49
N LEU A 444 -7.92 -15.08 -34.77
CA LEU A 444 -7.76 -14.43 -36.08
C LEU A 444 -7.34 -15.40 -37.19
N ASP A 445 -6.43 -16.33 -36.88
CA ASP A 445 -5.96 -17.34 -37.85
C ASP A 445 -7.07 -18.35 -38.20
N ALA A 446 -8.03 -18.56 -37.30
CA ALA A 446 -9.21 -19.40 -37.49
C ALA A 446 -10.42 -18.67 -38.12
N ASP A 447 -10.39 -17.34 -38.24
CA ASP A 447 -11.53 -16.47 -38.58
C ASP A 447 -12.69 -16.57 -37.55
N GLU A 448 -12.37 -16.84 -36.28
CA GLU A 448 -13.28 -17.06 -35.14
C GLU A 448 -13.11 -15.97 -34.05
N LEU A 449 -12.74 -14.73 -34.43
CA LEU A 449 -12.49 -13.63 -33.48
C LEU A 449 -13.70 -13.31 -32.59
N ASP A 450 -14.91 -13.45 -33.10
CA ASP A 450 -16.14 -13.22 -32.34
C ASP A 450 -16.25 -14.10 -31.09
N THR A 451 -15.65 -15.30 -31.11
CA THR A 451 -15.64 -16.23 -29.98
C THR A 451 -14.82 -15.75 -28.78
N VAL A 452 -13.82 -14.89 -29.00
CA VAL A 452 -12.93 -14.35 -27.95
C VAL A 452 -13.25 -12.91 -27.55
N LEU A 453 -14.06 -12.20 -28.33
CA LEU A 453 -14.54 -10.85 -27.98
C LEU A 453 -15.49 -10.89 -26.77
N ASP A 454 -15.38 -9.87 -25.91
CA ASP A 454 -16.25 -9.75 -24.75
C ASP A 454 -17.69 -9.40 -25.15
N GLN A 455 -18.53 -10.44 -25.16
CA GLN A 455 -19.95 -10.35 -25.48
C GLN A 455 -20.74 -9.45 -24.50
N THR A 456 -20.22 -9.17 -23.29
CA THR A 456 -20.85 -8.26 -22.33
C THR A 456 -20.74 -6.78 -22.75
N ALA A 457 -19.82 -6.46 -23.66
CA ALA A 457 -19.66 -5.12 -24.23
C ALA A 457 -20.75 -4.77 -25.27
N GLY A 458 -21.57 -5.74 -25.69
CA GLY A 458 -22.58 -5.59 -26.74
C GLY A 458 -22.05 -5.93 -28.14
N PRO A 459 -22.79 -5.55 -29.21
CA PRO A 459 -22.50 -5.99 -30.57
C PRO A 459 -21.32 -5.22 -31.18
N TRP A 460 -20.13 -5.82 -31.13
CA TRP A 460 -18.91 -5.29 -31.74
C TRP A 460 -19.03 -5.16 -33.28
N PRO A 461 -18.51 -4.07 -33.88
CA PRO A 461 -18.40 -3.95 -35.34
C PRO A 461 -17.26 -4.85 -35.84
N LEU A 462 -17.59 -6.11 -36.13
CA LEU A 462 -16.61 -7.20 -36.27
C LEU A 462 -15.51 -6.91 -37.30
N GLU A 463 -15.84 -6.33 -38.46
CA GLU A 463 -14.86 -6.01 -39.52
C GLU A 463 -13.74 -5.09 -39.01
N GLN A 464 -14.10 -3.94 -38.45
CA GLN A 464 -13.13 -2.96 -37.96
C GLN A 464 -12.46 -3.39 -36.66
N VAL A 465 -13.15 -4.18 -35.83
CA VAL A 465 -12.58 -4.79 -34.61
C VAL A 465 -11.54 -5.87 -34.96
N THR A 466 -11.73 -6.59 -36.07
CA THR A 466 -10.73 -7.53 -36.60
C THR A 466 -9.47 -6.80 -37.05
N GLU A 467 -9.60 -5.62 -37.66
CA GLU A 467 -8.45 -4.77 -37.99
C GLU A 467 -7.76 -4.23 -36.72
N LEU A 468 -8.53 -3.79 -35.72
CA LEU A 468 -7.99 -3.30 -34.45
C LEU A 468 -7.25 -4.41 -33.67
N ALA A 469 -7.77 -5.64 -33.71
CA ALA A 469 -7.11 -6.80 -33.11
C ALA A 469 -5.75 -7.10 -33.77
N ARG A 470 -5.65 -6.97 -35.11
CA ARG A 470 -4.37 -7.11 -35.83
C ARG A 470 -3.37 -6.01 -35.44
N LEU A 471 -3.81 -4.75 -35.35
CA LEU A 471 -2.93 -3.66 -34.87
C LEU A 471 -2.50 -3.86 -33.42
N ALA A 472 -3.39 -4.33 -32.54
CA ALA A 472 -3.06 -4.64 -31.15
C ALA A 472 -1.98 -5.73 -31.03
N LEU A 473 -2.04 -6.77 -31.88
CA LEU A 473 -0.98 -7.78 -31.98
C LEU A 473 0.33 -7.23 -32.58
N GLY A 474 0.24 -6.32 -33.57
CA GLY A 474 1.38 -5.61 -34.12
C GLY A 474 2.12 -4.77 -33.07
N CYS A 475 1.39 -4.06 -32.21
CA CYS A 475 1.94 -3.37 -31.05
C CYS A 475 2.67 -4.34 -30.10
N CYS A 476 2.09 -5.52 -29.84
CA CYS A 476 2.68 -6.59 -29.02
C CYS A 476 3.87 -7.33 -29.68
N GLY A 477 4.32 -6.91 -30.87
CA GLY A 477 5.43 -7.55 -31.57
C GLY A 477 6.75 -7.51 -30.80
N MET A 478 7.47 -8.65 -30.79
CA MET A 478 8.82 -8.76 -30.19
C MET A 478 9.90 -8.01 -30.99
N ASP A 479 9.62 -7.67 -32.25
CA ASP A 479 10.48 -6.83 -33.09
C ASP A 479 9.90 -5.42 -33.13
N ILE A 480 10.55 -4.54 -32.36
CA ILE A 480 10.23 -3.12 -32.23
C ILE A 480 10.13 -2.42 -33.59
N SER A 481 10.91 -2.85 -34.60
CA SER A 481 10.91 -2.20 -35.92
C SER A 481 9.66 -2.48 -36.76
N ASN A 482 8.81 -3.42 -36.32
CA ASN A 482 7.52 -3.73 -36.95
C ASN A 482 6.31 -3.26 -36.12
N GLN A 483 6.53 -2.52 -35.03
CA GLN A 483 5.43 -1.90 -34.28
C GLN A 483 4.77 -0.81 -35.14
N PRO A 484 3.42 -0.73 -35.18
CA PRO A 484 2.73 0.31 -35.93
C PRO A 484 2.88 1.68 -35.26
N ASP A 485 3.04 2.74 -36.05
CA ASP A 485 3.08 4.10 -35.54
C ASP A 485 1.69 4.52 -35.02
N LEU A 486 1.64 4.97 -33.76
CA LEU A 486 0.38 5.30 -33.10
C LEU A 486 -0.40 6.40 -33.84
N ARG A 487 0.28 7.35 -34.48
CA ARG A 487 -0.34 8.53 -35.09
C ARG A 487 -0.78 8.30 -36.54
N SER A 488 -0.04 7.52 -37.31
CA SER A 488 -0.27 7.31 -38.74
C SER A 488 -0.96 5.98 -39.07
N GLU A 489 -0.92 4.99 -38.18
CA GLU A 489 -1.55 3.68 -38.40
C GLU A 489 -2.68 3.39 -37.40
N VAL A 490 -2.43 3.55 -36.09
CA VAL A 490 -3.43 3.15 -35.07
C VAL A 490 -4.53 4.20 -34.87
N TRP A 491 -4.17 5.48 -34.79
CA TRP A 491 -5.13 6.57 -34.60
C TRP A 491 -6.21 6.65 -35.69
N PRO A 492 -5.91 6.58 -37.00
CA PRO A 492 -6.94 6.66 -38.04
C PRO A 492 -8.00 5.55 -37.96
N LEU A 493 -7.61 4.31 -37.64
CA LEU A 493 -8.55 3.21 -37.45
C LEU A 493 -9.47 3.46 -36.24
N LEU A 494 -8.90 3.93 -35.13
CA LEU A 494 -9.69 4.25 -33.94
C LEU A 494 -10.70 5.39 -34.22
N GLU A 495 -10.33 6.39 -35.02
CA GLU A 495 -11.28 7.41 -35.50
C GLU A 495 -12.34 6.84 -36.42
N GLN A 496 -11.97 5.96 -37.36
CA GLN A 496 -12.92 5.28 -38.25
C GLN A 496 -13.98 4.51 -37.44
N ILE A 497 -13.57 3.69 -36.46
CA ILE A 497 -14.48 2.96 -35.58
C ILE A 497 -15.39 3.92 -34.80
N GLN A 498 -14.85 5.03 -34.31
CA GLN A 498 -15.63 6.04 -33.60
C GLN A 498 -16.71 6.69 -34.48
N THR A 499 -16.43 6.97 -35.76
CA THR A 499 -17.46 7.53 -36.66
C THR A 499 -18.63 6.58 -36.90
N LEU A 500 -18.43 5.26 -36.82
CA LEU A 500 -19.52 4.28 -36.89
C LEU A 500 -20.46 4.38 -35.68
N CYS A 501 -19.95 4.75 -34.50
CA CYS A 501 -20.77 4.99 -33.29
C CYS A 501 -21.75 6.16 -33.47
N GLU A 502 -21.42 7.14 -34.32
CA GLU A 502 -22.18 8.38 -34.48
C GLU A 502 -23.29 8.28 -35.55
N GLN A 503 -23.21 7.29 -36.44
CA GLN A 503 -24.12 7.11 -37.57
C GLN A 503 -25.36 6.26 -37.25
N VAL A 504 -25.48 5.70 -36.04
CA VAL A 504 -26.64 4.90 -35.60
C VAL A 504 -27.76 5.83 -35.07
N PRO A 505 -28.93 5.94 -35.74
CA PRO A 505 -30.04 6.74 -35.25
C PRO A 505 -30.80 5.94 -34.18
N SER A 506 -30.51 6.18 -32.90
CA SER A 506 -31.27 5.59 -31.79
C SER A 506 -32.65 6.26 -31.64
N SER A 507 -33.71 5.45 -31.69
CA SER A 507 -35.11 5.90 -31.56
C SER A 507 -35.53 6.27 -30.14
N ASP A 508 -34.68 6.02 -29.14
CA ASP A 508 -34.94 6.35 -27.73
C ASP A 508 -34.16 7.60 -27.29
N ARG A 509 -34.72 8.78 -27.58
CA ARG A 509 -34.28 10.06 -26.98
C ARG A 509 -35.33 10.57 -25.97
N SER A 510 -35.31 9.97 -24.78
CA SER A 510 -35.96 10.51 -23.58
C SER A 510 -34.96 10.83 -22.47
N SER A 511 -33.79 11.37 -22.85
CA SER A 511 -32.80 11.99 -21.97
C SER A 511 -32.11 13.12 -22.75
N GLY A 512 -32.35 14.37 -22.34
CA GLY A 512 -31.82 15.54 -23.04
C GLY A 512 -30.34 15.79 -22.71
N VAL A 513 -29.43 15.31 -23.57
CA VAL A 513 -28.05 15.80 -23.64
C VAL A 513 -27.70 16.07 -25.09
N THR A 514 -27.50 17.35 -25.41
CA THR A 514 -27.04 17.79 -26.73
C THR A 514 -25.55 17.49 -26.84
N ARG A 515 -25.18 16.29 -27.33
CA ARG A 515 -23.81 16.01 -27.76
C ARG A 515 -23.42 17.02 -28.84
N GLN A 516 -22.57 17.98 -28.51
CA GLN A 516 -21.90 18.82 -29.51
C GLN A 516 -20.85 17.96 -30.22
N SER A 517 -20.87 18.01 -31.55
CA SER A 517 -19.99 17.24 -32.43
C SER A 517 -18.61 17.88 -32.49
N TRP A 518 -17.56 17.09 -32.24
CA TRP A 518 -16.18 17.45 -32.57
C TRP A 518 -15.77 16.77 -33.88
N SER A 519 -16.38 17.23 -34.96
CA SER A 519 -16.03 16.81 -36.32
C SER A 519 -15.24 17.91 -37.02
N SER A 520 -13.91 17.88 -36.93
CA SER A 520 -12.98 18.33 -37.99
C SER A 520 -11.51 18.26 -37.54
N TYR A 521 -10.77 17.26 -38.04
CA TYR A 521 -9.38 17.48 -38.47
C TYR A 521 -9.37 17.38 -40.00
N HIS A 522 -9.02 18.47 -40.66
CA HIS A 522 -8.65 18.49 -42.07
C HIS A 522 -7.28 19.15 -42.22
N SER A 523 -6.56 18.76 -43.26
CA SER A 523 -5.18 19.15 -43.57
C SER A 523 -5.02 20.67 -43.79
N PRO A 524 -3.80 21.23 -43.67
CA PRO A 524 -3.61 22.64 -43.36
C PRO A 524 -3.85 23.57 -44.56
N GLY A 525 -4.62 24.63 -44.33
CA GLY A 525 -4.84 25.71 -45.29
C GLY A 525 -5.97 26.65 -44.85
N GLU A 526 -5.59 27.86 -44.46
CA GLU A 526 -6.44 29.02 -44.11
C GLU A 526 -7.19 28.93 -42.77
N GLU A 527 -6.84 29.88 -41.89
CA GLU A 527 -7.22 29.95 -40.47
C GLU A 527 -8.54 30.71 -40.28
N HIS A 528 -9.48 30.11 -39.54
CA HIS A 528 -10.40 30.81 -38.64
C HIS A 528 -10.95 29.77 -37.63
N THR A 529 -10.13 29.45 -36.64
CA THR A 529 -10.40 28.44 -35.61
C THR A 529 -11.58 28.90 -34.75
N GLN A 530 -12.65 28.08 -34.65
CA GLN A 530 -13.75 28.40 -33.72
C GLN A 530 -13.31 28.20 -32.26
N PRO A 531 -13.83 28.99 -31.30
CA PRO A 531 -13.46 28.84 -29.90
C PRO A 531 -13.93 27.49 -29.33
N PRO A 532 -13.15 26.86 -28.42
CA PRO A 532 -13.62 25.73 -27.62
C PRO A 532 -14.97 25.98 -26.94
N SER A 533 -15.84 24.97 -26.94
CA SER A 533 -17.22 25.08 -26.40
C SER A 533 -17.29 25.52 -24.93
N HIS A 534 -16.29 25.18 -24.11
CA HIS A 534 -16.21 25.56 -22.71
C HIS A 534 -15.81 27.03 -22.46
N PHE A 535 -15.50 27.79 -23.52
CA PHE A 535 -15.32 29.25 -23.44
C PHE A 535 -16.65 30.02 -23.51
N PHE A 536 -17.72 29.38 -23.98
CA PHE A 536 -19.02 30.02 -24.12
C PHE A 536 -19.81 29.97 -22.80
N CYS A 537 -20.43 31.08 -22.44
CA CYS A 537 -21.35 31.14 -21.31
C CYS A 537 -22.60 30.29 -21.61
N PRO A 538 -23.00 29.35 -20.75
CA PRO A 538 -24.21 28.56 -20.98
C PRO A 538 -25.53 29.34 -20.92
N ILE A 539 -25.53 30.60 -20.46
CA ILE A 539 -26.69 31.51 -20.44
C ILE A 539 -26.71 32.41 -21.68
N LYS A 540 -25.58 33.09 -21.99
CA LYS A 540 -25.49 34.05 -23.09
C LYS A 540 -25.15 33.42 -24.45
N HIS A 541 -24.58 32.22 -24.47
CA HIS A 541 -24.02 31.56 -25.66
C HIS A 541 -22.93 32.38 -26.39
N GLU A 542 -22.24 33.26 -25.66
CA GLU A 542 -21.12 34.11 -26.10
C GLU A 542 -19.84 33.74 -25.33
N ILE A 543 -18.67 34.04 -25.90
CA ILE A 543 -17.37 33.82 -25.23
C ILE A 543 -17.31 34.66 -23.95
N MET A 544 -17.04 34.03 -22.80
CA MET A 544 -16.97 34.68 -21.50
C MET A 544 -15.79 35.68 -21.41
N GLU A 545 -15.99 36.78 -20.71
CA GLU A 545 -14.97 37.80 -20.42
C GLU A 545 -14.62 37.84 -18.92
N ASP A 546 -15.63 37.72 -18.04
CA ASP A 546 -15.49 37.59 -16.59
C ASP A 546 -16.05 36.24 -16.12
N PRO A 547 -15.46 35.08 -16.49
CA PRO A 547 -16.02 33.77 -16.13
C PRO A 547 -16.01 33.55 -14.61
N LEU A 548 -17.16 33.16 -14.05
CA LEU A 548 -17.39 32.81 -12.65
C LEU A 548 -18.01 31.40 -12.53
N VAL A 549 -17.59 30.63 -11.54
CA VAL A 549 -18.18 29.34 -11.16
C VAL A 549 -19.27 29.55 -10.12
N ALA A 550 -20.44 28.93 -10.30
CA ALA A 550 -21.49 28.86 -9.28
C ALA A 550 -21.41 27.54 -8.47
N ALA A 551 -22.24 27.40 -7.43
CA ALA A 551 -22.22 26.21 -6.56
C ALA A 551 -22.57 24.87 -7.25
N ASP A 552 -23.13 24.92 -8.47
CA ASP A 552 -23.36 23.75 -9.33
C ASP A 552 -22.11 23.27 -10.10
N GLY A 553 -20.98 23.97 -9.98
CA GLY A 553 -19.72 23.67 -10.66
C GLY A 553 -19.65 24.17 -12.12
N TYR A 554 -20.72 24.77 -12.65
CA TYR A 554 -20.70 25.34 -14.00
C TYR A 554 -20.10 26.75 -14.00
N THR A 555 -19.44 27.09 -15.10
CA THR A 555 -18.85 28.43 -15.32
C THR A 555 -19.74 29.25 -16.24
N TYR A 556 -19.97 30.50 -15.86
CA TYR A 556 -20.88 31.44 -16.52
C TYR A 556 -20.23 32.81 -16.66
N GLU A 557 -20.70 33.63 -17.61
CA GLU A 557 -20.36 35.05 -17.66
C GLU A 557 -20.91 35.76 -16.41
N ALA A 558 -20.08 36.56 -15.74
CA ALA A 558 -20.37 37.18 -14.46
C ALA A 558 -21.67 37.98 -14.43
N GLU A 559 -21.93 38.76 -15.48
CA GLU A 559 -23.17 39.54 -15.60
C GLU A 559 -24.39 38.61 -15.67
N ALA A 560 -24.33 37.58 -16.52
CA ALA A 560 -25.44 36.68 -16.79
C ALA A 560 -25.85 35.85 -15.57
N ILE A 561 -24.87 35.34 -14.81
CA ILE A 561 -25.17 34.56 -13.60
C ILE A 561 -25.63 35.47 -12.44
N ARG A 562 -25.13 36.69 -12.33
CA ARG A 562 -25.61 37.66 -11.31
C ARG A 562 -27.06 38.08 -11.59
N GLU A 563 -27.41 38.33 -12.85
CA GLU A 563 -28.79 38.65 -13.25
C GLU A 563 -29.75 37.47 -13.00
N TRP A 564 -29.33 36.23 -13.30
CA TRP A 564 -30.13 35.03 -13.00
C TRP A 564 -30.41 34.90 -11.49
N LEU A 565 -29.39 35.10 -10.65
CA LEU A 565 -29.49 34.97 -9.19
C LEU A 565 -30.20 36.14 -8.50
N ASP A 566 -30.54 37.23 -9.20
CA ASP A 566 -31.37 38.32 -8.69
C ASP A 566 -32.87 37.94 -8.57
N GLY A 567 -33.27 36.83 -9.22
CA GLY A 567 -34.63 36.27 -9.14
C GLY A 567 -34.72 34.78 -8.78
N HIS A 568 -33.60 34.04 -8.80
CA HIS A 568 -33.60 32.57 -8.70
C HIS A 568 -32.55 32.06 -7.71
N ASN A 569 -32.88 30.97 -7.02
CA ASN A 569 -31.95 30.21 -6.17
C ASN A 569 -31.60 28.83 -6.75
N THR A 570 -31.75 28.67 -8.07
CA THR A 570 -31.54 27.42 -8.80
C THR A 570 -30.44 27.55 -9.85
N SER A 571 -29.78 26.43 -10.16
CA SER A 571 -28.81 26.30 -11.25
C SER A 571 -29.44 26.68 -12.59
N PRO A 572 -28.87 27.62 -13.36
CA PRO A 572 -29.32 27.89 -14.73
C PRO A 572 -29.28 26.67 -15.65
N MET A 573 -28.32 25.76 -15.42
CA MET A 573 -28.11 24.56 -16.25
C MET A 573 -28.97 23.36 -15.85
N MET A 574 -29.16 23.14 -14.55
CA MET A 574 -29.83 21.94 -14.02
C MET A 574 -31.25 22.20 -13.49
N ASN A 575 -31.61 23.47 -13.28
CA ASN A 575 -32.84 23.90 -12.61
C ASN A 575 -33.08 23.25 -11.22
N LEU A 576 -31.98 22.87 -10.55
CA LEU A 576 -31.95 22.37 -9.18
C LEU A 576 -31.55 23.49 -8.21
N PRO A 577 -32.01 23.50 -6.94
CA PRO A 577 -31.56 24.47 -5.95
C PRO A 577 -30.03 24.48 -5.82
N LEU A 578 -29.44 25.68 -5.76
CA LEU A 578 -28.01 25.85 -5.48
C LEU A 578 -27.76 25.78 -3.97
N ASP A 579 -26.72 25.04 -3.56
CA ASP A 579 -26.32 24.94 -2.15
C ASP A 579 -25.98 26.30 -1.52
N ASN A 580 -25.52 27.25 -2.34
CA ASN A 580 -25.31 28.65 -1.97
C ASN A 580 -25.26 29.54 -3.22
N LEU A 581 -25.34 30.86 -3.02
CA LEU A 581 -25.33 31.88 -4.08
C LEU A 581 -23.95 32.54 -4.27
N HIS A 582 -22.87 31.96 -3.74
CA HIS A 582 -21.53 32.50 -3.94
C HIS A 582 -20.99 32.16 -5.32
N LEU A 583 -20.27 33.12 -5.91
CA LEU A 583 -19.67 33.01 -7.24
C LEU A 583 -18.16 33.15 -7.11
N VAL A 584 -17.41 32.19 -7.66
CA VAL A 584 -15.94 32.13 -7.56
C VAL A 584 -15.31 32.43 -8.93
N PRO A 585 -14.38 33.38 -9.06
CA PRO A 585 -13.76 33.67 -10.36
C PRO A 585 -13.02 32.48 -10.97
N ASN A 586 -13.42 32.04 -12.16
CA ASN A 586 -12.72 30.97 -12.89
C ASN A 586 -11.52 31.58 -13.64
N ARG A 587 -10.40 31.72 -12.95
CA ARG A 587 -9.17 32.30 -13.53
C ARG A 587 -8.58 31.42 -14.63
N ILE A 588 -8.72 30.09 -14.53
CA ILE A 588 -8.20 29.13 -15.51
C ILE A 588 -8.88 29.31 -16.87
N VAL A 589 -10.21 29.29 -16.89
CA VAL A 589 -10.99 29.51 -18.13
C VAL A 589 -10.75 30.92 -18.69
N ARG A 590 -10.55 31.93 -17.82
CA ARG A 590 -10.21 33.29 -18.25
C ARG A 590 -8.87 33.37 -18.98
N SER A 591 -7.82 32.77 -18.41
CA SER A 591 -6.49 32.73 -19.05
C SER A 591 -6.55 31.99 -20.38
N ALA A 592 -7.22 30.84 -20.44
CA ALA A 592 -7.38 30.06 -21.67
C ALA A 592 -8.14 30.82 -22.77
N ILE A 593 -9.19 31.58 -22.41
CA ILE A 593 -9.90 32.46 -23.36
C ILE A 593 -8.97 33.59 -23.85
N GLN A 594 -8.20 34.21 -22.96
CA GLN A 594 -7.30 35.31 -23.31
C GLN A 594 -6.16 34.86 -24.24
N GLU A 595 -5.55 33.71 -23.96
CA GLU A 595 -4.56 33.07 -24.83
C GLU A 595 -5.15 32.75 -26.21
N TRP A 596 -6.34 32.15 -26.25
CA TRP A 596 -7.03 31.86 -27.50
C TRP A 596 -7.36 33.13 -28.29
N ARG A 597 -7.84 34.20 -27.65
CA ARG A 597 -8.08 35.49 -28.33
C ARG A 597 -6.77 36.08 -28.88
N GLN A 598 -5.66 36.02 -28.13
CA GLN A 598 -4.35 36.48 -28.63
C GLN A 598 -3.85 35.70 -29.85
N ILE A 599 -4.18 34.41 -29.96
CA ILE A 599 -3.78 33.56 -31.09
C ILE A 599 -4.71 33.73 -32.31
N ASN A 600 -5.99 34.08 -32.11
CA ASN A 600 -7.03 34.00 -33.16
C ASN A 600 -7.67 35.35 -33.54
N GLU A 601 -7.42 36.43 -32.79
CA GLU A 601 -7.96 37.79 -33.02
C GLU A 601 -6.86 38.84 -33.30
N SER A 602 -5.61 38.42 -33.54
CA SER A 602 -4.42 39.28 -33.73
C SER A 602 -4.07 39.62 -35.17
#